data_AF-A0A4P2PU64-F1
#
_entry.id   AF-A0A4P2PU64-F1
#
_cell.length_a   1.000
_cell.length_b   1.000
_cell.length_c   1.000
_cell.angle_alpha   90.00
_cell.angle_beta   90.00
_cell.angle_gamma   90.00
#
_symmetry.space_group_name_H-M   'P 1'
#
loop_
_entity.id
_entity.type
_entity.pdbx_description
1 polymer ?
#
loop_
_entity_poly.entity_id
_entity_poly.type
_entity_poly.pdbx_seq_one_letter_code
_entity_poly.pdbx_strand_id
1 'polypeptide(L)'
;MTLPLRGVYAVTPTRRRRFLWAAWWTAEPTREPFRPPDASQGGARTVEEARAQAERAAGRPLVEIEPAWATAWTRILRGEPPWPKPRARRAAPPPPSEEPPPGPPGRAPLRPSFARGVSPFAVLGVTEAAGPDEVRQAFRRLALATHPDRGGDAGEFMRVKWAHDEAMSRLSRPRRRGRQR
;
A
#
# COMPACT_ATOMS: atom_id res chain seq x y z
N MET A 1 28.72 25.36 -20.81
CA MET A 1 27.41 26.04 -20.95
C MET A 1 26.58 25.68 -19.73
N THR A 2 26.60 26.49 -18.68
CA THR A 2 25.77 26.28 -17.48
C THR A 2 24.34 26.66 -17.86
N LEU A 3 23.45 25.68 -17.94
CA LEU A 3 22.01 25.94 -18.13
C LEU A 3 21.54 26.89 -17.01
N PRO A 4 20.72 27.91 -17.31
CA PRO A 4 20.19 28.78 -16.28
C PRO A 4 19.44 27.91 -15.26
N LEU A 5 19.82 28.04 -13.98
CA LEU A 5 19.17 27.34 -12.88
C LEU A 5 17.67 27.66 -12.95
N ARG A 6 16.87 26.63 -13.23
CA ARG A 6 15.42 26.76 -13.28
C ARG A 6 14.95 27.01 -11.86
N GLY A 7 14.38 28.18 -11.61
CA GLY A 7 13.72 28.45 -10.34
C GLY A 7 12.51 27.57 -10.18
N VAL A 8 12.37 26.93 -9.02
CA VAL A 8 11.28 26.00 -8.71
C VAL A 8 10.56 26.41 -7.43
N TYR A 9 9.28 26.05 -7.33
CA TYR A 9 8.49 26.26 -6.13
C TYR A 9 7.59 25.07 -5.83
N ALA A 10 7.33 24.84 -4.54
CA ALA A 10 6.40 23.83 -4.06
C ALA A 10 5.33 24.50 -3.19
N VAL A 11 4.13 23.94 -3.20
CA VAL A 11 2.99 24.43 -2.41
C VAL A 11 2.32 23.28 -1.68
N THR A 12 1.94 23.48 -0.42
CA THR A 12 1.26 22.47 0.39
C THR A 12 0.10 23.08 1.17
N PRO A 13 -1.06 22.40 1.28
CA PRO A 13 -2.13 22.86 2.14
C PRO A 13 -1.75 22.71 3.62
N THR A 14 -2.11 23.72 4.40
CA THR A 14 -1.92 23.76 5.85
C THR A 14 -3.23 23.44 6.57
N ARG A 15 -3.14 23.07 7.85
CA ARG A 15 -4.31 22.70 8.69
C ARG A 15 -5.39 23.80 8.79
N ARG A 16 -5.07 25.06 8.47
CA ARG A 16 -6.00 26.18 8.54
C ARG A 16 -6.69 26.52 7.21
N ARG A 17 -6.79 25.58 6.27
CA ARG A 17 -7.29 25.81 4.89
C ARG A 17 -6.53 26.94 4.16
N ARG A 18 -5.25 27.11 4.49
CA ARG A 18 -4.33 28.06 3.85
C ARG A 18 -3.21 27.30 3.18
N PHE A 19 -2.51 27.90 2.24
CA PHE A 19 -1.37 27.29 1.56
C PHE A 19 -0.05 27.88 2.08
N LEU A 20 0.93 27.00 2.21
CA LEU A 20 2.34 27.37 2.43
C LEU A 20 3.10 27.06 1.16
N TRP A 21 3.86 28.04 0.68
CA TRP A 21 4.77 27.86 -0.43
C TRP A 21 6.22 27.96 0.03
N ALA A 22 7.08 27.25 -0.69
CA ALA A 22 8.52 27.28 -0.54
C ALA A 22 9.14 27.31 -1.93
N ALA A 23 10.16 28.13 -2.14
CA ALA A 23 10.77 28.35 -3.44
C ALA A 23 12.29 28.26 -3.37
N TRP A 24 12.87 27.70 -4.42
CA TRP A 24 14.30 27.50 -4.59
C TRP A 24 14.69 28.01 -5.96
N TRP A 25 15.56 29.01 -6.01
CA TRP A 25 15.95 29.66 -7.25
C TRP A 25 17.45 29.94 -7.31
N THR A 26 18.15 29.93 -6.19
CA THR A 26 19.62 30.04 -6.19
C THR A 26 20.30 28.69 -6.42
N ALA A 27 19.62 27.58 -6.12
CA ALA A 27 20.01 26.22 -6.51
C ALA A 27 18.80 25.28 -6.46
N GLU A 28 18.91 24.12 -7.09
CA GLU A 28 17.85 23.11 -7.07
C GLU A 28 17.67 22.51 -5.65
N PRO A 29 16.44 22.10 -5.29
CA PRO A 29 16.16 21.49 -4.01
C PRO A 29 16.81 20.10 -3.92
N THR A 30 17.63 19.88 -2.90
CA THR A 30 18.35 18.63 -2.66
C THR A 30 17.72 17.87 -1.49
N ARG A 31 17.57 16.54 -1.62
CA ARG A 31 16.89 15.73 -0.60
C ARG A 31 17.79 15.42 0.58
N GLU A 32 19.08 15.20 0.33
CA GLU A 32 20.08 14.82 1.33
C GLU A 32 21.44 15.48 0.98
N PRO A 33 21.95 16.41 1.80
CA PRO A 33 21.25 17.08 2.91
C PRO A 33 20.04 17.87 2.38
N PHE A 34 18.97 17.98 3.19
CA PHE A 34 17.80 18.77 2.79
C PHE A 34 18.19 20.24 2.66
N ARG A 35 17.99 20.80 1.47
CA ARG A 35 18.28 22.21 1.20
C ARG A 35 17.11 23.12 1.63
N PRO A 36 17.33 24.10 2.53
CA PRO A 36 16.28 25.07 2.85
C PRO A 36 15.90 25.91 1.62
N PRO A 37 14.63 26.31 1.50
CA PRO A 37 14.19 27.22 0.43
C PRO A 37 14.83 28.59 0.56
N ASP A 38 14.99 29.25 -0.58
CA ASP A 38 15.46 30.64 -0.66
C ASP A 38 14.43 31.60 -0.06
N ALA A 39 13.14 31.33 -0.27
CA ALA A 39 12.07 31.94 0.51
C ALA A 39 10.89 30.98 0.70
N SER A 40 10.15 31.21 1.77
CA SER A 40 8.90 30.51 2.04
C SER A 40 7.94 31.43 2.78
N GLN A 41 6.66 31.33 2.48
CA GLN A 41 5.63 32.02 3.24
C GLN A 41 4.38 31.17 3.33
N GLY A 42 3.77 31.17 4.52
CA GLY A 42 2.45 30.60 4.75
C GLY A 42 1.38 31.68 4.74
N GLY A 43 0.17 31.32 4.33
CA GLY A 43 -1.00 32.18 4.54
C GLY A 43 -1.86 32.42 3.30
N ALA A 44 -1.38 32.02 2.12
CA ALA A 44 -2.09 32.13 0.86
C ALA A 44 -3.46 31.44 0.93
N ARG A 45 -4.48 32.05 0.32
CA ARG A 45 -5.85 31.53 0.30
C ARG A 45 -6.03 30.51 -0.82
N THR A 46 -5.24 30.62 -1.88
CA THR A 46 -5.27 29.71 -3.04
C THR A 46 -3.86 29.28 -3.44
N VAL A 47 -3.77 28.22 -4.26
CA VAL A 47 -2.52 27.77 -4.87
C VAL A 47 -1.94 28.84 -5.80
N GLU A 48 -2.81 29.52 -6.56
CA GLU A 48 -2.42 30.60 -7.46
C GLU A 48 -1.83 31.80 -6.70
N GLU A 49 -2.44 32.18 -5.56
CA GLU A 49 -1.92 33.25 -4.71
C GLU A 49 -0.56 32.88 -4.10
N ALA A 50 -0.37 31.59 -3.74
CA ALA A 50 0.91 31.06 -3.30
C ALA A 50 1.98 31.12 -4.40
N ARG A 51 1.62 30.74 -5.63
CA ARG A 51 2.50 30.87 -6.81
C ARG A 51 2.89 32.32 -7.05
N ALA A 52 1.92 33.24 -7.08
CA ALA A 52 2.17 34.66 -7.31
C ALA A 52 3.07 35.26 -6.22
N GLN A 53 2.96 34.82 -4.97
CA GLN A 53 3.87 35.21 -3.89
C GLN A 53 5.29 34.66 -4.10
N ALA A 54 5.40 33.38 -4.50
CA ALA A 54 6.69 32.75 -4.77
C ALA A 54 7.43 33.43 -5.94
N GLU A 55 6.74 33.69 -7.06
CA GLU A 55 7.29 34.39 -8.22
C GLU A 55 7.69 35.83 -7.88
N ARG A 56 6.88 36.53 -7.07
CA ARG A 56 7.20 37.88 -6.58
C ARG A 56 8.46 37.88 -5.71
N ALA A 57 8.64 36.87 -4.85
CA ALA A 57 9.82 36.75 -4.00
C ALA A 57 11.08 36.44 -4.81
N ALA A 58 10.97 35.62 -5.86
CA ALA A 58 12.08 35.30 -6.74
C ALA A 58 12.38 36.37 -7.80
N GLY A 59 11.44 37.31 -8.04
CA GLY A 59 11.53 38.31 -9.10
C GLY A 59 11.45 37.72 -10.52
N ARG A 60 11.01 36.47 -10.66
CA ARG A 60 10.95 35.72 -11.93
C ARG A 60 9.93 34.58 -11.86
N PRO A 61 9.44 34.07 -13.00
CA PRO A 61 8.58 32.90 -13.02
C PRO A 61 9.30 31.66 -12.46
N LEU A 62 8.57 30.85 -11.70
CA LEU A 62 9.04 29.62 -11.08
C LEU A 62 8.24 28.42 -11.60
N VAL A 63 8.88 27.25 -11.67
CA VAL A 63 8.24 26.00 -12.08
C VAL A 63 7.71 25.26 -10.84
N GLU A 64 6.47 24.79 -10.90
CA GLU A 64 5.90 24.00 -9.81
C GLU A 64 6.56 22.61 -9.75
N ILE A 65 6.97 22.21 -8.56
CA ILE A 65 7.49 20.87 -8.25
C ILE A 65 6.60 20.18 -7.22
N GLU A 66 6.95 18.95 -6.87
CA GLU A 66 6.13 18.14 -5.96
C GLU A 66 5.82 18.87 -4.61
N PRO A 67 4.54 18.90 -4.19
CA PRO A 67 4.11 19.42 -2.87
C PRO A 67 4.83 18.82 -1.68
N ALA A 68 5.45 17.65 -1.87
CA ALA A 68 6.26 16.96 -0.89
C ALA A 68 7.42 17.84 -0.38
N TRP A 69 7.98 18.71 -1.22
CA TRP A 69 9.04 19.66 -0.83
C TRP A 69 8.56 20.74 0.14
N ALA A 70 7.41 21.36 -0.13
CA ALA A 70 6.80 22.33 0.80
C ALA A 70 6.33 21.64 2.10
N THR A 71 5.90 20.39 2.00
CA THR A 71 5.55 19.57 3.16
C THR A 71 6.78 19.26 4.01
N ALA A 72 7.89 18.88 3.38
CA ALA A 72 9.18 18.64 4.05
C ALA A 72 9.68 19.90 4.77
N TRP A 73 9.57 21.06 4.12
CA TRP A 73 9.89 22.33 4.75
C TRP A 73 8.99 22.63 5.96
N THR A 74 7.67 22.38 5.85
CA THR A 74 6.73 22.53 6.97
C THR A 74 7.10 21.62 8.16
N ARG A 75 7.68 20.45 7.90
CA ARG A 75 8.18 19.53 8.94
C ARG A 75 9.45 20.05 9.60
N ILE A 76 10.39 20.58 8.82
CA ILE A 76 11.60 21.21 9.35
C ILE A 76 11.25 22.40 10.26
N LEU A 77 10.30 23.24 9.86
CA LEU A 77 9.80 24.34 10.71
C LEU A 77 9.18 23.85 12.03
N ARG A 78 8.79 22.57 12.13
CA ARG A 78 8.28 21.91 13.34
C ARG A 78 9.35 21.15 14.12
N GLY A 79 10.61 21.16 13.68
CA GLY A 79 11.68 20.35 14.25
C GLY A 79 11.57 18.85 13.93
N GLU A 80 10.77 18.49 12.93
CA GLU A 80 10.63 17.11 12.45
C GLU A 80 11.55 16.84 11.25
N PRO A 81 11.92 15.56 10.98
CA PRO A 81 12.66 15.21 9.78
C PRO A 81 11.87 15.58 8.50
N PRO A 82 12.55 16.09 7.45
CA PRO A 82 11.91 16.57 6.22
C PRO A 82 11.13 15.48 5.50
N TRP A 83 11.70 14.28 5.46
CA TRP A 83 11.06 13.12 4.87
C TRP A 83 10.61 12.22 6.02
N PRO A 84 9.31 11.87 6.11
CA PRO A 84 8.91 10.83 7.03
C PRO A 84 9.72 9.58 6.71
N LYS A 85 10.25 8.91 7.73
CA LYS A 85 10.73 7.53 7.55
C LYS A 85 9.61 6.80 6.81
N PRO A 86 9.90 6.00 5.76
CA PRO A 86 8.89 5.16 5.16
C PRO A 86 8.20 4.50 6.34
N ARG A 87 6.91 4.80 6.56
CA ARG A 87 6.14 4.02 7.51
C ARG A 87 6.36 2.63 6.96
N ALA A 88 7.10 1.79 7.70
CA ALA A 88 7.13 0.36 7.45
C ALA A 88 5.66 0.07 7.22
N ARG A 89 5.30 -0.22 5.96
CA ARG A 89 3.90 -0.38 5.59
C ARG A 89 3.39 -1.24 6.74
N ARG A 90 2.44 -0.75 7.56
CA ARG A 90 1.58 -1.65 8.33
C ARG A 90 1.14 -2.54 7.22
N ALA A 91 1.73 -3.73 7.11
CA ALA A 91 1.76 -4.44 5.85
C ALA A 91 0.29 -4.42 5.46
N ALA A 92 -0.05 -3.71 4.38
CA ALA A 92 -1.31 -4.01 3.74
C ALA A 92 -1.23 -5.53 3.65
N PRO A 93 -2.21 -6.28 4.21
CA PRO A 93 -2.16 -7.73 4.08
C PRO A 93 -1.74 -7.96 2.64
N PRO A 94 -0.61 -8.67 2.42
CA PRO A 94 0.06 -8.66 1.12
C PRO A 94 -1.03 -8.78 0.07
N PRO A 95 -1.06 -7.91 -0.97
CA PRO A 95 -2.07 -8.04 -2.04
C PRO A 95 -2.06 -9.52 -2.39
N PRO A 96 -3.20 -10.25 -2.25
CA PRO A 96 -3.21 -11.70 -2.05
C PRO A 96 -2.15 -12.29 -2.94
N SER A 97 -1.01 -12.63 -2.32
CA SER A 97 0.23 -12.90 -3.04
C SER A 97 -0.13 -13.87 -4.12
N GLU A 98 0.09 -13.44 -5.37
CA GLU A 98 -0.09 -14.17 -6.61
C GLU A 98 -0.79 -15.51 -6.40
N GLU A 99 -2.06 -15.60 -6.79
CA GLU A 99 -2.63 -16.92 -7.09
C GLU A 99 -1.53 -17.70 -7.81
N PRO A 100 -1.04 -18.83 -7.23
CA PRO A 100 -0.06 -19.63 -7.95
C PRO A 100 -0.70 -19.88 -9.32
N PRO A 101 0.05 -19.69 -10.42
CA PRO A 101 -0.51 -19.73 -11.76
C PRO A 101 -1.43 -20.93 -11.86
N PRO A 102 -2.64 -20.80 -12.44
CA PRO A 102 -3.59 -21.89 -12.50
C PRO A 102 -2.81 -23.11 -13.00
N GLY A 103 -2.71 -24.12 -12.12
CA GLY A 103 -2.02 -25.35 -12.46
C GLY A 103 -2.60 -25.84 -13.79
N PRO A 104 -1.80 -26.48 -14.65
CA PRO A 104 -2.21 -26.85 -15.99
C PRO A 104 -3.60 -27.51 -15.95
N PRO A 105 -4.54 -27.08 -16.81
CA PRO A 105 -5.89 -27.61 -16.76
C PRO A 105 -5.80 -29.10 -17.12
N GLY A 106 -6.08 -29.98 -16.15
CA GLY A 106 -6.26 -31.40 -16.48
C GLY A 106 -5.77 -32.46 -15.50
N ARG A 107 -5.12 -32.11 -14.38
CA ARG A 107 -4.89 -33.11 -13.30
C ARG A 107 -5.32 -32.54 -11.96
N ALA A 108 -6.46 -33.02 -11.46
CA ALA A 108 -6.83 -32.83 -10.07
C ALA A 108 -5.64 -33.30 -9.21
N PRO A 109 -5.07 -32.45 -8.34
CA PRO A 109 -3.99 -32.88 -7.48
C PRO A 109 -4.49 -34.06 -6.65
N LEU A 110 -3.67 -35.11 -6.55
CA LEU A 110 -3.95 -36.23 -5.67
C LEU A 110 -4.17 -35.65 -4.26
N ARG A 111 -5.34 -35.92 -3.66
CA ARG A 111 -5.65 -35.42 -2.31
C ARG A 111 -4.53 -35.89 -1.37
N PRO A 112 -3.90 -34.99 -0.59
CA PRO A 112 -2.84 -35.38 0.32
C PRO A 112 -3.36 -36.46 1.29
N SER A 113 -2.51 -37.39 1.68
CA SER A 113 -2.90 -38.54 2.53
C SER A 113 -3.60 -38.11 3.82
N PHE A 114 -3.17 -36.98 4.40
CA PHE A 114 -3.77 -36.32 5.58
C PHE A 114 -5.19 -35.79 5.33
N ALA A 115 -5.57 -35.49 4.09
CA ALA A 115 -6.90 -34.94 3.74
C ALA A 115 -8.00 -36.01 3.61
N ARG A 116 -7.68 -37.28 3.84
CA ARG A 116 -8.68 -38.37 3.85
C ARG A 116 -9.51 -38.28 5.13
N GLY A 117 -10.82 -38.09 4.99
CA GLY A 117 -11.76 -37.98 6.12
C GLY A 117 -11.81 -36.61 6.81
N VAL A 118 -10.94 -35.66 6.45
CA VAL A 118 -10.91 -34.33 7.07
C VAL A 118 -11.75 -33.35 6.27
N SER A 119 -12.65 -32.62 6.96
CA SER A 119 -13.44 -31.54 6.33
C SER A 119 -12.57 -30.28 6.15
N PRO A 120 -12.53 -29.69 4.94
CA PRO A 120 -11.77 -28.46 4.70
C PRO A 120 -12.27 -27.28 5.53
N PHE A 121 -13.59 -27.20 5.77
CA PHE A 121 -14.18 -26.16 6.62
C PHE A 121 -13.72 -26.29 8.07
N ALA A 122 -13.59 -27.52 8.57
CA ALA A 122 -13.08 -27.79 9.93
C ALA A 122 -11.61 -27.38 10.09
N VAL A 123 -10.76 -27.63 9.08
CA VAL A 123 -9.35 -27.18 9.08
C VAL A 123 -9.25 -25.66 9.09
N LEU A 124 -10.17 -24.97 8.42
CA LEU A 124 -10.24 -23.51 8.42
C LEU A 124 -10.95 -22.94 9.67
N GLY A 125 -11.55 -23.78 10.51
CA GLY A 125 -12.33 -23.35 11.68
C GLY A 125 -13.62 -22.61 11.32
N VAL A 126 -14.21 -22.90 10.16
CA VAL A 126 -15.46 -22.30 9.69
C VAL A 126 -16.57 -23.35 9.54
N THR A 127 -17.82 -22.90 9.49
CA THR A 127 -18.97 -23.79 9.27
C THR A 127 -19.01 -24.27 7.82
N GLU A 128 -19.65 -25.40 7.56
CA GLU A 128 -19.87 -25.87 6.18
C GLU A 128 -20.85 -24.98 5.39
N ALA A 129 -21.60 -24.13 6.10
CA ALA A 129 -22.46 -23.10 5.53
C ALA A 129 -21.70 -21.79 5.24
N ALA A 130 -20.40 -21.72 5.54
CA ALA A 130 -19.62 -20.50 5.42
C ALA A 130 -19.55 -20.02 3.97
N GLY A 131 -19.70 -18.70 3.79
CA GLY A 131 -19.58 -18.06 2.50
C GLY A 131 -18.13 -18.03 1.98
N PRO A 132 -17.91 -17.77 0.68
CA PRO A 132 -16.57 -17.66 0.11
C PRO A 132 -15.71 -16.58 0.81
N ASP A 133 -16.32 -15.50 1.29
CA ASP A 133 -15.60 -14.44 2.00
C ASP A 133 -15.15 -14.84 3.41
N GLU A 134 -15.94 -15.65 4.10
CA GLU A 134 -15.59 -16.19 5.42
C GLU A 134 -14.45 -17.21 5.30
N VAL A 135 -14.49 -18.08 4.29
CA VAL A 135 -13.42 -19.02 3.94
C VAL A 135 -12.10 -18.27 3.68
N ARG A 136 -12.13 -17.21 2.86
CA ARG A 136 -10.94 -16.38 2.59
C ARG A 136 -10.42 -15.68 3.85
N GLN A 137 -11.31 -15.18 4.70
CA GLN A 137 -10.92 -14.49 5.92
C GLN A 137 -10.30 -15.45 6.95
N ALA A 138 -10.84 -16.66 7.08
CA ALA A 138 -10.28 -17.70 7.94
C ALA A 138 -8.91 -18.17 7.44
N PHE A 139 -8.77 -18.42 6.13
CA PHE A 139 -7.49 -18.76 5.51
C PHE A 139 -6.41 -17.70 5.79
N ARG A 140 -6.71 -16.40 5.59
CA ARG A 140 -5.75 -15.32 5.85
C ARG A 140 -5.27 -15.30 7.31
N ARG A 141 -6.17 -15.52 8.26
CA ARG A 141 -5.82 -15.55 9.70
C ARG A 141 -4.87 -16.71 10.01
N LEU A 142 -5.19 -17.90 9.51
CA LEU A 142 -4.40 -19.11 9.74
C LEU A 142 -3.05 -19.07 9.01
N ALA A 143 -3.03 -18.59 7.77
CA ALA A 143 -1.80 -18.43 6.97
C ALA A 143 -0.77 -17.52 7.66
N LEU A 144 -1.22 -16.46 8.34
CA LEU A 144 -0.33 -15.59 9.11
C LEU A 144 0.20 -16.25 10.38
N ALA A 145 -0.59 -17.12 11.00
CA ALA A 145 -0.22 -17.83 12.22
C ALA A 145 0.75 -19.00 11.94
N THR A 146 0.58 -19.69 10.81
CA THR A 146 1.38 -20.87 10.45
C THR A 146 2.58 -20.54 9.56
N HIS A 147 2.83 -19.27 9.25
CA HIS A 147 3.91 -18.88 8.34
C HIS A 147 5.30 -19.18 8.94
N PRO A 148 6.20 -19.87 8.21
CA PRO A 148 7.53 -20.23 8.72
C PRO A 148 8.39 -19.02 9.11
N ASP A 149 8.32 -17.92 8.36
CA ASP A 149 9.02 -16.66 8.71
C ASP A 149 8.59 -16.04 10.06
N ARG A 150 7.47 -16.49 10.62
CA ARG A 150 6.98 -16.06 11.95
C ARG A 150 7.12 -17.16 13.02
N GLY A 151 7.89 -18.21 12.72
CA GLY A 151 8.08 -19.35 13.61
C GLY A 151 6.98 -20.41 13.50
N GLY A 152 6.17 -20.39 12.44
CA GLY A 152 5.16 -21.42 12.15
C GLY A 152 5.72 -22.63 11.39
N ASP A 153 4.87 -23.64 11.19
CA ASP A 153 5.23 -24.88 10.49
C ASP A 153 4.78 -24.89 9.02
N ALA A 154 5.69 -25.24 8.12
CA ALA A 154 5.40 -25.34 6.69
C ALA A 154 4.35 -26.43 6.38
N GLY A 155 4.32 -27.51 7.15
CA GLY A 155 3.31 -28.57 7.05
C GLY A 155 1.91 -28.08 7.44
N GLU A 156 1.79 -27.27 8.48
CA GLU A 156 0.55 -26.60 8.87
C GLU A 156 0.08 -25.60 7.82
N PHE A 157 0.99 -24.81 7.26
CA PHE A 157 0.66 -23.90 6.17
C PHE A 157 0.11 -24.66 4.95
N MET A 158 0.73 -25.79 4.57
CA MET A 158 0.23 -26.64 3.49
C MET A 158 -1.16 -27.22 3.78
N ARG A 159 -1.44 -27.62 5.03
CA ARG A 159 -2.77 -28.11 5.45
C ARG A 159 -3.84 -27.02 5.31
N VAL A 160 -3.54 -25.80 5.76
CA VAL A 160 -4.43 -24.63 5.69
C VAL A 160 -4.68 -24.23 4.22
N LYS A 161 -3.65 -24.25 3.38
CA LYS A 161 -3.77 -23.99 1.94
C LYS A 161 -4.64 -25.04 1.23
N TRP A 162 -4.40 -26.33 1.50
CA TRP A 162 -5.22 -27.40 0.94
C TRP A 162 -6.71 -27.23 1.29
N ALA A 163 -7.00 -26.89 2.55
CA ALA A 163 -8.35 -26.72 3.03
C ALA A 163 -9.06 -25.54 2.36
N HIS A 164 -8.37 -24.41 2.16
CA HIS A 164 -8.87 -23.26 1.40
C HIS A 164 -9.24 -23.64 -0.03
N ASP A 165 -8.32 -24.30 -0.76
CA ASP A 165 -8.51 -24.63 -2.17
C ASP A 165 -9.68 -25.62 -2.35
N GLU A 166 -9.80 -26.62 -1.47
CA GLU A 166 -10.91 -27.58 -1.48
C GLU A 166 -12.25 -26.92 -1.10
N ALA A 167 -12.28 -26.05 -0.08
CA ALA A 167 -13.50 -25.32 0.31
C ALA A 167 -14.00 -24.42 -0.83
N MET A 168 -13.11 -23.66 -1.46
CA MET A 168 -13.43 -22.81 -2.60
C MET A 168 -13.92 -23.62 -3.81
N SER A 169 -13.32 -24.80 -4.07
CA SER A 169 -13.80 -25.71 -5.12
C SER A 169 -15.19 -26.27 -4.84
N ARG A 170 -15.52 -26.55 -3.57
CA ARG A 170 -16.88 -27.00 -3.18
C ARG A 170 -17.92 -25.89 -3.32
N LEU A 171 -17.54 -24.65 -3.02
CA LEU A 171 -18.40 -23.48 -3.18
C LEU A 171 -18.60 -23.08 -4.65
N SER A 172 -17.59 -23.27 -5.51
CA SER A 172 -17.67 -22.93 -6.94
C SER A 172 -18.40 -23.98 -7.78
N ARG A 173 -18.44 -25.24 -7.33
CA ARG A 173 -19.19 -26.29 -8.03
C ARG A 173 -20.69 -26.00 -7.91
N PRO A 174 -21.43 -25.86 -9.03
CA PRO A 174 -22.87 -25.78 -8.96
C PRO A 174 -23.38 -27.02 -8.23
N ARG A 175 -24.22 -26.84 -7.19
CA ARG A 175 -24.89 -27.94 -6.50
C ARG A 175 -25.60 -28.74 -7.58
N ARG A 176 -25.05 -29.90 -7.98
CA ARG A 176 -25.75 -30.82 -8.88
C ARG A 176 -27.02 -31.22 -8.13
N ARG A 177 -28.15 -30.61 -8.52
CA ARG A 177 -29.48 -31.06 -8.10
C ARG A 177 -29.52 -32.55 -8.45
N GLY A 178 -29.58 -33.38 -7.41
CA GLY A 178 -29.69 -34.82 -7.56
C GLY A 178 -30.88 -35.13 -8.45
N ARG A 179 -30.60 -35.84 -9.53
CA ARG A 179 -31.55 -36.68 -10.24
C ARG A 179 -32.05 -37.70 -9.22
N GLN A 180 -33.19 -37.44 -8.60
CA GLN A 180 -33.93 -38.46 -7.86
C GLN A 180 -34.91 -39.09 -8.85
N ARG A 181 -34.86 -40.42 -8.88
CA ARG A 181 -35.71 -41.31 -9.68
C ARG A 181 -37.17 -41.21 -9.26
#